data_AF-A0A7W0J5J6-F1
#
_entry.id   AF-A0A7W0J5J6-F1
#
_cell.length_a   1.000
_cell.length_b   1.000
_cell.length_c   1.000
_cell.angle_alpha   90.00
_cell.angle_beta   90.00
_cell.angle_gamma   90.00
#
_symmetry.space_group_name_H-M   'P 1'
#
loop_
_entity.id
_entity.type
_entity.pdbx_description
1 polymer ?
#
loop_
_entity_poly.entity_id
_entity_poly.type
_entity_poly.pdbx_seq_one_letter_code
_entity_poly.pdbx_strand_id
1 'polypeptide(L)' 'MVEERVQKILARAGYGSRRSCEDLITTGRVTVNGKAVLLGEKADAESDTITVDGKTLPTELQLRYIAYYKPRFVLCDK' A
#
# COMPACT_ATOMS: atom_id res chain seq x y z
N MET A 1 1.40 -9.97 13.77
CA MET A 1 1.85 -11.37 13.52
C MET A 1 1.32 -11.92 12.20
N VAL A 2 1.16 -11.09 11.17
CA VAL A 2 0.88 -11.56 9.81
C VAL A 2 1.73 -10.72 8.88
N GLU A 3 2.80 -11.32 8.38
CA GLU A 3 3.65 -10.70 7.37
C GLU A 3 2.87 -10.54 6.06
N GLU A 4 2.78 -9.31 5.58
CA GLU A 4 2.11 -8.98 4.34
C GLU A 4 3.10 -8.37 3.34
N ARG A 5 2.85 -8.56 2.05
CA ARG A 5 3.71 -7.99 1.01
C ARG A 5 3.72 -6.47 1.13
N VAL A 6 4.90 -5.86 1.08
CA VAL A 6 5.05 -4.41 1.28
C VAL A 6 4.19 -3.61 0.31
N GLN A 7 4.06 -4.02 -0.96
CA GLN A 7 3.16 -3.34 -1.92
C GLN A 7 1.67 -3.40 -1.54
N LYS A 8 1.24 -4.42 -0.78
CA LYS A 8 -0.15 -4.53 -0.30
C LYS A 8 -0.36 -3.57 0.87
N ILE A 9 0.62 -3.50 1.79
CA ILE A 9 0.58 -2.58 2.93
C ILE A 9 0.55 -1.13 2.44
N LEU A 10 1.43 -0.77 1.49
CA LEU A 10 1.46 0.55 0.86
C LEU A 10 0.16 0.91 0.15
N ALA A 11 -0.40 -0.03 -0.62
CA ALA A 11 -1.67 0.20 -1.32
C ALA A 11 -2.83 0.40 -0.34
N ARG A 12 -2.84 -0.37 0.76
CA ARG A 12 -3.81 -0.21 1.84
C ARG A 12 -3.67 1.19 2.46
N ALA A 13 -2.44 1.65 2.69
CA ALA A 13 -2.10 2.96 3.22
C ALA A 13 -2.44 4.15 2.30
N GLY A 14 -2.96 3.90 1.08
CA GLY A 14 -3.41 4.94 0.17
C GLY A 14 -2.31 5.52 -0.74
N TYR A 15 -1.11 4.93 -0.76
CA TYR A 15 -0.01 5.36 -1.64
C TYR A 15 -0.22 5.00 -3.11
N GLY A 16 -1.29 4.27 -3.44
CA GLY A 16 -1.69 3.97 -4.81
C GLY A 16 -2.21 2.55 -4.96
N SER A 17 -2.32 2.09 -6.21
CA SER A 17 -2.61 0.67 -6.47
C SER A 17 -1.41 -0.21 -6.15
N ARG A 18 -1.61 -1.52 -5.95
CA ARG A 18 -0.52 -2.49 -5.71
C ARG A 18 0.63 -2.35 -6.74
N ARG A 19 0.32 -2.15 -8.03
CA ARG A 19 1.33 -1.96 -9.09
C ARG A 19 2.07 -0.63 -8.96
N SER A 20 1.35 0.46 -8.68
CA SER A 20 1.99 1.77 -8.44
C SER A 20 2.93 1.73 -7.24
N CYS A 21 2.62 0.92 -6.22
CA CYS A 21 3.48 0.73 -5.06
C CYS A 21 4.73 -0.10 -5.39
N GLU A 22 4.66 -1.00 -6.37
CA GLU A 22 5.83 -1.74 -6.87
C GLU A 22 6.83 -0.79 -7.56
N ASP A 23 6.33 0.21 -8.27
CA ASP A 23 7.17 1.27 -8.86
C ASP A 23 7.87 2.10 -7.76
N LEU A 24 7.18 2.40 -6.66
CA LEU A 24 7.77 3.11 -5.51
C LEU A 24 8.88 2.28 -4.83
N ILE A 25 8.69 0.96 -4.73
CA ILE A 25 9.69 0.05 -4.15
C ILE A 25 10.91 -0.05 -5.07
N THR A 26 10.69 -0.27 -6.37
CA THR A 26 11.78 -0.42 -7.36
C THR A 26 12.60 0.86 -7.55
N THR A 27 11.99 2.03 -7.35
CA THR A 27 12.69 3.33 -7.35
C THR A 27 13.42 3.62 -6.03
N GLY A 28 13.37 2.71 -5.04
CA GLY A 28 14.09 2.84 -3.77
C GLY A 28 13.50 3.88 -2.82
N ARG A 29 12.26 4.33 -3.04
CA ARG A 29 11.59 5.36 -2.23
C ARG A 29 10.97 4.81 -0.95
N VAL A 30 10.92 3.49 -0.81
CA VAL A 30 10.31 2.78 0.31
C VAL A 30 11.39 2.16 1.18
N THR A 31 11.30 2.38 2.48
CA THR A 31 12.16 1.71 3.46
C THR A 31 11.34 1.04 4.56
N VAL A 32 11.78 -0.13 5.01
CA VAL A 32 11.24 -0.84 6.18
C VAL A 32 12.34 -0.83 7.24
N ASN A 33 12.04 -0.29 8.43
CA ASN A 33 12.99 -0.17 9.53
C ASN A 33 14.34 0.48 9.12
N GLY A 34 14.27 1.46 8.20
CA GLY A 34 15.43 2.19 7.69
C GLY A 34 16.23 1.47 6.59
N LYS A 35 15.80 0.29 6.14
CA LYS A 35 16.43 -0.44 5.02
C LYS A 35 15.58 -0.34 3.76
N ALA A 36 16.22 -0.09 2.63
CA ALA A 36 15.55 -0.12 1.32
C ALA A 36 15.05 -1.54 1.04
N VAL A 37 13.79 -1.62 0.59
CA VAL A 37 13.04 -2.86 0.39
C VAL A 37 13.12 -3.28 -1.07
N LEU A 38 13.11 -4.59 -1.34
CA LEU A 38 13.01 -5.13 -2.69
C LEU A 38 11.59 -5.59 -3.04
N LEU A 39 11.30 -5.67 -4.33
CA LEU A 39 10.00 -6.11 -4.83
C LEU A 39 9.66 -7.51 -4.31
N GLY A 40 8.53 -7.64 -3.60
CA GLY A 40 8.02 -8.93 -3.11
C GLY A 40 8.44 -9.28 -1.69
N GLU A 41 9.23 -8.44 -1.04
CA GLU A 41 9.53 -8.52 0.38
C GLU A 41 8.25 -8.35 1.22
N LYS A 42 8.25 -8.96 2.40
CA LYS A 42 7.13 -8.89 3.34
C LYS A 42 7.57 -8.10 4.57
N ALA A 43 6.62 -7.41 5.18
CA ALA A 43 6.79 -6.73 6.45
C ALA A 43 5.54 -6.96 7.31
N ASP A 44 5.68 -6.82 8.61
CA ASP A 44 4.52 -6.78 9.51
C ASP A 44 4.16 -5.31 9.77
N ALA A 45 3.00 -4.88 9.30
CA ALA A 45 2.55 -3.49 9.42
C ALA A 45 2.32 -3.03 10.86
N GLU A 46 2.20 -3.96 11.82
CA GLU A 46 1.99 -3.65 13.24
C GLU A 46 3.31 -3.45 13.99
N SER A 47 4.39 -4.14 13.59
CA SER A 47 5.68 -4.08 14.27
C SER A 47 6.75 -3.30 13.50
N ASP A 48 6.69 -3.31 12.17
CA ASP A 48 7.71 -2.69 11.32
C ASP A 48 7.35 -1.25 10.97
N THR A 49 8.35 -0.38 11.04
CA THR A 49 8.22 1.02 10.62
C THR A 49 8.49 1.12 9.12
N ILE A 50 7.40 1.20 8.34
CA ILE A 50 7.47 1.42 6.90
C ILE A 50 7.42 2.93 6.65
N THR A 51 8.38 3.43 5.87
CA THR A 51 8.39 4.83 5.43
C THR A 51 8.49 4.93 3.91
N VAL A 52 7.83 5.95 3.36
CA VAL A 52 7.90 6.33 1.96
C VAL A 52 8.39 7.77 1.92
N ASP A 53 9.52 8.03 1.27
CA ASP A 53 10.14 9.36 1.21
C ASP A 53 10.32 10.04 2.60
N GLY A 54 10.63 9.24 3.62
CA GLY A 54 10.77 9.72 4.99
C GLY A 54 9.47 9.98 5.75
N LYS A 55 8.29 9.73 5.14
CA LYS A 55 7.00 9.76 5.82
C LYS A 55 6.59 8.36 6.27
N THR A 56 6.26 8.20 7.54
CA THR A 56 5.73 6.95 8.09
C THR A 56 4.33 6.66 7.56
N LEU A 57 4.00 5.38 7.38
CA LEU A 57 2.64 4.97 7.04
C LEU A 57 1.67 5.27 8.20
N PRO A 58 0.44 5.73 7.91
CA PRO A 58 -0.61 5.82 8.91
C PRO A 58 -1.05 4.41 9.34
N THR A 59 -1.09 4.16 10.65
CA THR A 59 -1.46 2.87 11.25
C THR A 59 -2.95 2.56 11.10
N GLU A 60 -3.80 3.59 11.08
CA GLU A 60 -5.25 3.44 10.99
C GLU A 60 -5.77 3.84 9.61
N LEU A 61 -6.49 2.91 8.98
CA LEU A 61 -7.14 3.12 7.70
C LEU A 61 -8.64 3.10 7.87
N GLN A 62 -9.27 4.24 7.55
CA GLN A 62 -10.71 4.35 7.57
C GLN A 62 -11.31 3.61 6.39
N LEU A 63 -12.03 2.53 6.68
CA LEU A 63 -12.75 1.74 5.70
C LEU A 63 -13.96 2.53 5.20
N ARG A 64 -14.14 2.60 3.87
CA ARG A 64 -15.32 3.22 3.23
C ARG A 64 -16.06 2.17 2.43
N TYR A 65 -17.36 2.06 2.69
CA TYR A 65 -18.25 1.13 2.01
C TYR A 65 -19.36 1.92 1.31
N ILE A 66 -19.63 1.60 0.04
CA ILE A 66 -20.65 2.27 -0.77
C ILE A 66 -21.51 1.21 -1.42
N ALA A 67 -22.83 1.32 -1.28
CA ALA A 67 -23.78 0.58 -2.09
C ALA A 67 -24.07 1.37 -3.37
N TYR A 68 -23.88 0.74 -4.53
CA TYR A 68 -24.04 1.40 -5.82
C TYR A 68 -24.95 0.61 -6.74
N TYR A 69 -26.09 1.20 -7.11
CA TYR A 69 -26.94 0.65 -8.16
C TYR A 69 -26.38 1.06 -9.53
N LYS A 70 -25.52 0.22 -10.07
CA LYS A 70 -24.81 0.49 -11.33
C LYS A 70 -25.79 0.56 -12.51
N PRO A 71 -25.92 1.71 -13.21
CA PRO A 71 -26.82 1.85 -14.33
C PRO A 71 -26.24 1.24 -15.62
N ARG A 72 -27.08 1.13 -16.64
CA ARG A 72 -26.68 0.66 -17.98
C ARG A 72 -25.65 1.62 -18.59
N PHE A 73 -24.76 1.07 -19.42
CA PHE A 73 -23.73 1.81 -20.16
C PHE A 73 -22.66 2.55 -19.32
N VAL A 74 -22.58 2.28 -18.01
CA VAL A 74 -21.46 2.76 -17.17
C VAL A 74 -20.37 1.69 -17.08
N LEU A 75 -19.10 2.08 -17.21
CA LEU A 75 -17.93 1.23 -16.98
C LEU A 75 -17.37 1.48 -15.57
N CYS A 76 -16.76 0.46 -14.97
CA CYS A 76 -16.08 0.57 -13.67
C CYS A 76 -14.62 0.14 -13.85
N ASP A 77 -13.84 0.97 -14.55
CA ASP A 77 -12.39 0.83 -14.63
C ASP A 77 -11.69 1.89 -13.75
N LYS A 78 -10.36 1.97 -13.88
CA LYS A 78 -9.48 2.75 -13.00
C LYS A 78 -9.42 4.21 -13.36
#